data_AF-A0A959TAV8-F1
#
_entry.id   AF-A0A959TAV8-F1
#
_cell.length_a   1.000
_cell.length_b   1.000
_cell.length_c   1.000
_cell.angle_alpha   90.00
_cell.angle_beta   90.00
_cell.angle_gamma   90.00
#
_symmetry.space_group_name_H-M   'P 1'
#
loop_
_entity.id
_entity.type
_entity.pdbx_description
1 polymer ?
#
loop_
_entity_poly.entity_id
_entity_poly.type
_entity_poly.pdbx_seq_one_letter_code
_entity_poly.pdbx_strand_id
1 'polypeptide(L)' 'NVHFQPLPLLSHYRDRGYAIGDVPNAYRQYAREISLPVYYDLSDDQVDQVITAVKEAVQEVLG' A
#
# COMPACT_ATOMS: atom_id res chain seq x y z
N ASN A 1 -4.80 4.33 0.03
CA ASN A 1 -4.17 3.00 0.15
C ASN A 1 -5.22 2.04 0.68
N VAL A 2 -5.75 1.15 -0.16
CA VAL A 2 -6.83 0.23 0.21
C VAL A 2 -6.38 -1.22 0.28
N HIS A 3 -5.18 -1.55 -0.21
CA HIS A 3 -4.67 -2.92 -0.32
C HIS A 3 -3.69 -3.23 0.80
N PHE A 4 -3.82 -4.41 1.40
CA PHE A 4 -4.97 -4.49 2.31
C PHE A 4 -4.45 -4.49 3.74
N GLN A 5 -5.18 -3.80 4.61
CA GLN A 5 -4.94 -3.91 6.03
C GLN A 5 -5.10 -5.38 6.46
N PRO A 6 -4.09 -5.98 7.14
CA PRO A 6 -4.18 -7.35 7.62
C PRO A 6 -5.41 -7.57 8.48
N LEU A 7 -6.10 -8.70 8.28
CA LEU A 7 -7.32 -9.03 9.02
C LEU A 7 -7.18 -8.85 10.54
N PRO A 8 -6.08 -9.25 11.21
CA PRO A 8 -5.94 -9.06 12.65
C PRO A 8 -5.95 -7.61 13.14
N LEU A 9 -5.78 -6.62 12.25
CA LEU A 9 -5.93 -5.20 12.59
C LEU A 9 -7.39 -4.71 12.53
N LEU A 10 -8.25 -5.42 11.80
CA LEU A 10 -9.68 -5.12 11.72
C LEU A 10 -10.36 -5.53 13.04
N SER A 11 -11.20 -4.66 13.59
CA SER A 11 -11.81 -4.83 14.92
C SER A 11 -12.48 -6.19 15.11
N HIS A 12 -13.30 -6.62 14.15
CA HIS A 12 -14.00 -7.90 14.20
C HIS A 12 -13.09 -9.12 14.40
N TYR A 13 -11.89 -9.11 13.81
CA TYR A 13 -10.93 -10.21 13.97
C TYR A 13 -10.07 -10.02 15.21
N ARG A 14 -9.64 -8.80 15.51
CA ARG A 14 -8.92 -8.52 16.75
C ARG A 14 -9.72 -8.95 17.98
N ASP A 15 -11.02 -8.66 18.01
CA ASP A 15 -11.92 -8.98 19.13
C ASP A 15 -12.19 -10.50 19.23
N ARG A 16 -11.91 -11.26 18.17
CA ARG A 16 -11.91 -12.73 18.15
C ARG A 16 -10.59 -13.35 18.57
N GLY A 17 -9.60 -12.54 18.98
CA GLY A 17 -8.31 -13.00 19.49
C GLY A 17 -7.21 -13.15 18.44
N TYR A 18 -7.42 -12.72 17.20
CA TYR A 18 -6.36 -12.73 16.19
C TYR A 18 -5.36 -11.61 16.48
N ALA A 19 -4.07 -11.94 16.61
CA ALA A 19 -3.01 -10.96 16.84
C ALA A 19 -2.20 -10.70 15.57
N ILE A 20 -1.86 -9.43 15.32
CA ILE A 20 -1.00 -9.06 14.19
C ILE A 20 0.41 -9.68 14.29
N GLY A 21 0.86 -9.96 15.52
CA GLY A 21 2.12 -10.65 15.79
C GLY A 21 2.19 -12.08 15.24
N ASP A 22 1.04 -12.71 14.98
CA ASP A 22 0.96 -14.06 14.41
C ASP A 22 1.19 -14.06 12.89
N VAL A 23 1.03 -12.91 12.23
CA VAL A 23 1.21 -12.73 10.78
C VAL A 23 2.13 -11.55 10.45
N PRO A 24 3.39 -11.57 10.93
CA PRO A 24 4.30 -10.43 10.82
C PRO A 24 4.62 -10.06 9.36
N ASN A 25 4.57 -11.04 8.44
CA ASN A 25 4.75 -10.82 7.02
C ASN A 25 3.61 -10.00 6.40
N ALA A 26 2.37 -10.21 6.84
CA ALA A 26 1.22 -9.45 6.35
C ALA A 26 1.33 -7.97 6.76
N TYR A 27 1.70 -7.70 8.02
CA TYR A 27 1.98 -6.35 8.48
C TYR A 27 3.14 -5.70 7.71
N ARG A 28 4.24 -6.44 7.52
CA ARG A 28 5.44 -5.92 6.85
C ARG A 28 5.14 -5.46 5.42
N GLN A 29 4.32 -6.22 4.67
CA GLN A 29 3.89 -5.85 3.32
C GLN A 29 2.95 -4.65 3.35
N TYR A 30 1.86 -4.71 4.11
CA TYR A 30 0.90 -3.61 4.27
C TYR A 30 1.55 -2.27 4.63
N ALA A 31 2.54 -2.29 5.53
CA ALA A 31 3.23 -1.08 5.99
C ALA A 31 4.15 -0.44 4.93
N ARG A 32 4.40 -1.09 3.80
CA ARG A 32 5.35 -0.66 2.74
C ARG A 32 4.74 -0.64 1.35
N GLU A 33 3.55 -1.19 1.16
CA GLU A 33 2.89 -1.23 -0.13
C GLU A 33 2.08 0.04 -0.38
N ILE A 34 2.05 0.49 -1.62
CA ILE A 34 1.13 1.51 -2.13
C ILE A 34 0.57 1.00 -3.46
N SER A 35 -0.64 1.42 -3.79
CA SER A 35 -1.25 1.12 -5.09
C SER A 35 -1.23 2.36 -5.96
N LEU A 36 -0.70 2.22 -7.18
CA LEU A 36 -0.70 3.27 -8.18
C LEU A 36 -1.91 3.11 -9.11
N PRO A 37 -2.35 4.19 -9.79
CA PRO A 37 -3.45 4.12 -10.75
C PRO A 37 -3.18 3.13 -11.88
N VAL A 38 -4.09 2.17 -12.07
CA VAL A 38 -4.09 1.22 -13.20
C VAL A 38 -5.55 0.95 -13.57
N TYR A 39 -5.98 1.43 -14.73
CA TYR A 39 -7.34 1.27 -15.26
C TYR A 39 -7.34 1.43 -16.79
N TYR A 40 -8.44 1.04 -17.45
CA TYR A 40 -8.45 0.80 -18.90
C TYR A 40 -8.25 2.04 -19.78
N ASP A 41 -8.64 3.22 -19.30
CA ASP A 41 -8.56 4.52 -19.98
C ASP A 41 -7.39 5.37 -19.49
N LEU A 42 -6.40 4.75 -18.83
CA LEU A 42 -5.18 5.44 -18.42
C LEU A 42 -4.32 5.74 -19.65
N SER A 43 -4.15 7.03 -19.95
CA SER A 43 -3.30 7.49 -21.06
C SER A 43 -1.81 7.45 -20.71
N ASP A 44 -0.95 7.40 -21.73
CA ASP A 44 0.50 7.42 -21.57
C ASP A 44 0.98 8.67 -20.81
N ASP A 45 0.40 9.85 -21.09
CA ASP A 45 0.71 11.10 -20.38
C ASP A 45 0.40 11.01 -18.87
N GLN A 46 -0.69 10.33 -18.50
CA GLN A 46 -1.04 10.11 -17.10
C GLN A 46 -0.10 9.09 -16.44
N VAL A 47 0.34 8.07 -17.17
CA VAL A 47 1.36 7.12 -16.69
C VAL A 47 2.67 7.86 -16.41
N ASP A 48 3.11 8.72 -17.33
CA ASP A 48 4.33 9.51 -17.18
C ASP A 48 4.25 10.47 -16.00
N GLN A 49 3.08 11.07 -15.75
CA GLN A 49 2.83 11.90 -14.58
C GLN A 49 2.99 11.10 -13.28
N VAL A 50 2.42 9.89 -13.21
CA VAL A 50 2.54 9.02 -12.02
C VAL A 50 4.00 8.60 -11.82
N ILE A 51 4.71 8.22 -12.88
CA ILE A 51 6.13 7.83 -12.81
C ILE A 51 6.97 8.99 -12.26
N THR A 52 6.75 10.20 -12.79
CA THR A 52 7.49 11.40 -12.38
C THR A 52 7.25 11.70 -10.90
N ALA A 53 5.98 11.74 -10.49
CA ALA A 53 5.61 12.02 -9.10
C ALA A 53 6.20 11.01 -8.11
N VAL A 54 6.21 9.71 -8.45
CA VAL A 54 6.80 8.68 -7.59
C VAL A 54 8.32 8.85 -7.47
N LYS A 55 9.02 9.11 -8.59
CA LYS A 55 10.47 9.32 -8.57
C LYS A 55 10.86 10.55 -7.74
N GLU A 56 10.13 11.65 -7.87
CA GLU A 56 10.34 12.87 -7.10
C GLU A 56 10.11 12.63 -5.61
N ALA A 57 9.00 11.99 -5.24
CA ALA A 57 8.71 11.67 -3.84
C ALA A 57 9.76 10.75 -3.21
N VAL A 58 10.26 9.76 -3.95
CA VAL A 58 11.35 8.89 -3.47
C VAL A 58 12.63 9.69 -3.25
N GLN A 59 13.00 10.57 -4.20
CA GLN A 59 14.19 11.41 -4.06
C GLN A 59 14.07 12.39 -2.89
N GLU A 60 12.89 12.95 -2.65
CA GLU A 60 12.64 13.87 -1.52
C GLU A 60 12.76 13.18 -0.16
N VAL A 61 12.25 11.95 -0.04
CA VAL A 61 12.16 11.25 1.25
C VAL A 61 13.38 10.40 1.56
N LEU A 62 14.00 9.78 0.56
CA LEU A 62 15.08 8.78 0.72
C LEU A 62 16.41 9.18 0.09
N GLY A 63 16.42 10.21 -0.75
CA GLY A 63 17.58 10.65 -1.52
C GLY A 63 18.42 11.74 -0.88
#